data_AF-A0A2E4BC30-F1
#
_entry.id   AF-A0A2E4BC30-F1
#
_cell.length_a   1.000
_cell.length_b   1.000
_cell.length_c   1.000
_cell.angle_alpha   90.00
_cell.angle_beta   90.00
_cell.angle_gamma   90.00
#
_symmetry.space_group_name_H-M   'P 1'
#
loop_
_entity.id
_entity.type
_entity.pdbx_description
1 polymer ?
#
loop_
_entity_poly.entity_id
_entity_poly.type
_entity_poly.pdbx_seq_one_letter_code
_entity_poly.pdbx_strand_id
1 'polypeptide(L)'
;MFNKLFKLVLAFLSIVFCVIQFMNDNIGNGIALIFLSLIFILLYFKNEMLILAFLRMRKQDFDGTERYLNMIKNPEKSLIKKQHGYYNYLFGIIYSQKNLTQAEK
;
A
#
# COMPACT_ATOMS: atom_id res chain seq x y z
N MET A 1 -7.31 -1.24 -6.12
CA MET A 1 -5.84 -1.32 -5.98
C MET A 1 -5.25 -0.94 -7.32
N PHE A 2 -4.38 0.07 -7.38
CA PHE A 2 -3.75 0.43 -8.65
C PHE A 2 -2.93 -0.75 -9.15
N ASN A 3 -3.05 -1.06 -10.43
CA ASN A 3 -2.28 -2.12 -11.06
C ASN A 3 -0.78 -1.77 -10.93
N LYS A 4 0.03 -2.77 -10.56
CA LYS A 4 1.47 -2.63 -10.31
C LYS A 4 2.19 -1.93 -11.47
N LEU A 5 1.72 -2.16 -12.71
CA LEU A 5 2.26 -1.52 -13.90
C LEU A 5 2.08 0.01 -13.90
N PHE A 6 0.91 0.52 -13.48
CA PHE A 6 0.66 1.97 -13.45
C PHE A 6 1.59 2.69 -12.48
N LYS A 7 1.96 2.06 -11.37
CA LYS A 7 2.89 2.63 -10.38
C LYS A 7 4.28 2.80 -10.98
N LEU A 8 4.75 1.81 -11.74
CA LEU A 8 6.03 1.88 -12.45
C LEU A 8 6.00 2.95 -13.55
N VAL A 9 4.91 3.05 -14.31
CA VAL A 9 4.74 4.09 -15.33
C VAL A 9 4.79 5.48 -14.70
N LEU A 10 4.08 5.71 -13.59
CA LEU A 10 4.10 6.99 -12.87
C LEU A 10 5.49 7.31 -12.27
N ALA A 11 6.17 6.33 -11.71
CA ALA A 11 7.54 6.50 -11.20
C ALA A 11 8.51 6.87 -12.34
N PHE A 12 8.40 6.18 -13.49
CA PHE A 12 9.23 6.45 -14.67
C PHE A 12 8.99 7.86 -15.22
N LEU A 13 7.73 8.24 -15.42
CA LEU A 13 7.36 9.59 -15.85
C LEU A 13 7.86 10.66 -14.88
N SER A 14 7.77 10.43 -13.57
CA SER A 14 8.28 11.36 -12.56
C SER A 14 9.80 11.53 -12.65
N ILE A 15 10.54 10.47 -12.95
CA ILE A 15 12.00 10.51 -13.15
C ILE A 15 12.35 11.25 -14.45
N VAL A 16 11.64 10.99 -15.55
CA VAL A 16 11.85 11.72 -16.82
C VAL A 16 11.62 13.22 -16.61
N PHE A 17 10.52 13.58 -15.92
CA PHE A 17 10.22 14.98 -15.61
C PHE A 17 11.25 15.61 -14.66
N CYS A 18 11.80 14.81 -13.75
CA CYS A 18 12.89 15.24 -12.86
C CYS A 18 14.13 15.66 -13.66
N VAL A 19 14.52 14.89 -14.68
CA VAL A 19 15.66 15.22 -15.55
C VAL A 19 15.42 16.55 -16.28
N ILE A 20 14.21 16.75 -16.83
CA ILE A 20 13.83 18.00 -17.50
C ILE A 20 13.90 19.19 -16.53
N GLN A 21 13.46 19.02 -15.27
CA GLN A 21 13.54 20.10 -14.28
C GLN A 21 14.98 20.47 -13.94
N PHE A 22 15.90 19.50 -13.88
CA PHE A 22 17.33 19.80 -13.69
C PHE A 22 17.95 20.50 -14.90
N MET A 23 17.52 20.18 -16.12
CA MET A 23 17.98 20.88 -17.33
C MET A 23 17.52 22.36 -17.36
N ASN A 24 16.41 22.69 -16.72
CA ASN A 24 15.85 24.05 -16.65
C ASN A 24 16.26 24.81 -15.38
N ASP A 25 17.35 24.40 -14.70
CA ASP A 25 17.85 24.98 -13.44
C ASP A 25 16.83 25.00 -12.27
N ASN A 26 15.72 24.26 -12.38
CA ASN A 26 14.70 24.13 -11.34
C ASN A 26 15.07 23.03 -10.33
N ILE A 27 16.18 23.21 -9.63
CA ILE A 27 16.78 22.20 -8.74
C ILE A 27 15.80 21.74 -7.65
N GLY A 28 15.07 22.67 -7.02
CA GLY A 28 14.09 22.34 -5.97
C GLY A 28 12.94 21.45 -6.47
N ASN A 29 12.44 21.71 -7.68
CA ASN A 29 11.39 20.89 -8.29
C ASN A 29 11.92 19.50 -8.67
N GLY A 30 13.16 19.41 -9.17
CA GLY A 30 13.82 18.13 -9.43
C GLY A 30 13.90 17.27 -8.16
N ILE A 31 14.39 17.84 -7.06
CA ILE A 31 14.46 17.14 -5.77
C ILE A 31 13.07 16.66 -5.31
N ALA A 32 12.03 17.51 -5.41
CA ALA A 32 10.67 17.12 -5.06
C ALA A 32 10.16 15.93 -5.89
N LEU A 33 10.48 15.88 -7.19
CA LEU A 33 10.11 14.79 -8.08
C LEU A 33 10.84 13.48 -7.77
N ILE A 34 12.07 13.54 -7.24
CA ILE A 34 12.78 12.35 -6.74
C ILE A 34 12.02 11.74 -5.57
N PHE A 35 11.65 12.55 -4.58
CA PHE A 35 10.85 12.06 -3.44
C PHE A 35 9.49 11.53 -3.88
N LEU A 36 8.83 12.19 -4.83
CA LEU A 36 7.57 11.74 -5.40
C LEU A 36 7.71 10.37 -6.11
N SER A 37 8.77 10.19 -6.91
CA SER A 37 9.06 8.92 -7.56
C SER A 37 9.33 7.80 -6.55
N LEU A 38 10.10 8.10 -5.50
CA LEU A 38 10.37 7.17 -4.42
C LEU A 38 9.08 6.66 -3.76
N ILE A 39 8.09 7.53 -3.56
CA ILE A 39 6.78 7.14 -3.01
C ILE A 39 6.10 6.10 -3.93
N PHE A 40 6.06 6.32 -5.24
CA PHE A 40 5.47 5.36 -6.18
C PHE A 40 6.18 4.00 -6.17
N ILE A 41 7.52 4.01 -6.05
CA ILE A 41 8.33 2.80 -5.92
C ILE A 41 8.03 2.08 -4.59
N LEU A 42 7.91 2.80 -3.48
CA LEU A 42 7.56 2.20 -2.19
C LEU A 42 6.15 1.58 -2.21
N LEU A 43 5.18 2.26 -2.81
CA LEU A 43 3.82 1.76 -3.01
C LEU A 43 3.76 0.60 -4.02
N TYR A 44 4.77 0.40 -4.85
CA TYR A 44 4.88 -0.80 -5.69
C TYR A 44 5.15 -2.05 -4.85
N PHE A 45 6.07 -1.97 -3.88
CA PHE A 45 6.41 -3.10 -3.00
C PHE A 45 5.41 -3.33 -1.88
N LYS A 46 4.78 -2.27 -1.35
CA LYS A 46 3.79 -2.38 -0.28
C LYS A 46 2.37 -2.13 -0.77
N ASN A 47 1.46 -3.05 -0.45
CA ASN A 47 0.05 -2.91 -0.76
C ASN A 47 -0.58 -1.77 0.06
N GLU A 48 -1.20 -0.81 -0.61
CA GLU A 48 -1.74 0.39 0.03
C GLU A 48 -2.93 0.08 0.94
N MET A 49 -3.79 -0.86 0.52
CA MET A 49 -4.94 -1.26 1.33
C MET A 49 -4.50 -1.92 2.63
N LEU A 50 -3.42 -2.71 2.58
CA LEU A 50 -2.84 -3.32 3.77
C LEU A 50 -2.24 -2.28 4.72
N ILE A 51 -1.58 -1.24 4.18
CA ILE A 51 -1.07 -0.12 4.99
C ILE A 51 -2.22 0.66 5.63
N LEU A 52 -3.27 0.97 4.86
CA LEU A 52 -4.44 1.70 5.37
C LEU A 52 -5.21 0.89 6.43
N ALA A 53 -5.38 -0.41 6.20
CA ALA A 53 -5.95 -1.32 7.19
C ALA A 53 -5.14 -1.30 8.48
N PHE A 54 -3.80 -1.40 8.40
CA PHE A 54 -2.94 -1.30 9.59
C PHE A 54 -3.11 0.03 10.35
N LEU A 55 -3.13 1.16 9.63
CA LEU A 55 -3.27 2.47 10.25
C LEU A 55 -4.60 2.64 10.97
N ARG A 56 -5.69 2.06 10.44
CA ARG A 56 -7.00 2.02 11.11
C ARG A 56 -7.03 1.06 12.28
N MET A 57 -6.41 -0.10 12.14
CA MET A 57 -6.30 -1.08 13.22
C MET A 57 -5.62 -0.49 14.46
N ARG A 58 -4.57 0.33 14.27
CA ARG A 58 -3.90 1.04 15.36
C ARG A 58 -4.81 2.01 16.12
N LYS A 59 -5.88 2.49 15.47
CA LYS A 59 -6.92 3.34 16.08
C LYS A 59 -8.10 2.53 16.62
N GLN A 60 -8.00 1.20 16.67
CA GLN A 60 -9.07 0.28 17.08
C GLN A 60 -10.34 0.37 16.22
N ASP A 61 -10.24 0.84 14.96
CA ASP A 61 -11.36 0.86 14.01
C ASP A 61 -11.41 -0.48 13.24
N PHE A 62 -12.08 -1.48 13.82
CA PHE A 62 -12.14 -2.85 13.27
C PHE A 62 -12.98 -2.94 11.99
N ASP A 63 -14.14 -2.27 11.94
CA ASP A 63 -15.00 -2.28 10.75
C ASP A 63 -14.34 -1.56 9.57
N GLY A 64 -13.64 -0.46 9.84
CA GLY A 64 -12.83 0.22 8.85
C GLY A 64 -11.65 -0.62 8.35
N THR A 65 -11.00 -1.35 9.25
CA THR A 65 -9.92 -2.27 8.91
C THR A 65 -10.42 -3.40 8.02
N GLU A 66 -11.53 -4.05 8.39
CA GLU A 66 -12.15 -5.13 7.62
C GLU A 66 -12.56 -4.66 6.22
N ARG A 67 -13.17 -3.47 6.11
CA ARG A 67 -13.53 -2.87 4.81
C ARG A 67 -12.34 -2.74 3.89
N TYR A 68 -11.19 -2.26 4.37
CA TYR A 68 -9.98 -2.14 3.54
C TYR A 68 -9.36 -3.48 3.17
N LEU A 69 -9.36 -4.43 4.10
CA LEU A 69 -8.88 -5.78 3.81
C LEU A 69 -9.75 -6.47 2.74
N ASN A 70 -11.07 -6.33 2.81
CA ASN A 70 -12.01 -6.87 1.82
C ASN A 70 -11.88 -6.23 0.43
N MET A 71 -11.28 -5.04 0.31
CA MET A 71 -10.96 -4.46 -0.99
C MET A 71 -9.81 -5.20 -1.71
N ILE A 72 -9.06 -6.06 -1.01
CA ILE A 72 -8.00 -6.90 -1.58
C ILE A 72 -8.64 -8.17 -2.16
N LYS A 73 -9.19 -8.06 -3.39
CA LYS A 73 -9.94 -9.15 -4.04
C LYS A 73 -9.16 -10.46 -4.22
N ASN A 74 -7.86 -10.37 -4.50
CA ASN A 74 -7.00 -11.53 -4.77
C ASN A 74 -5.70 -11.40 -3.98
N PRO A 75 -5.69 -11.78 -2.69
CA PRO A 75 -4.50 -11.62 -1.85
C PRO A 75 -3.30 -12.35 -2.46
N GLU A 76 -3.47 -13.55 -3.03
CA GLU A 76 -2.37 -14.37 -3.60
C GLU A 76 -1.59 -13.71 -4.72
N LYS A 77 -2.28 -12.93 -5.57
CA LYS A 77 -1.65 -12.19 -6.67
C LYS A 77 -1.21 -10.78 -6.24
N SER A 78 -1.88 -10.23 -5.23
CA SER A 78 -1.75 -8.83 -4.83
C SER A 78 -0.71 -8.60 -3.73
N LEU A 79 -0.44 -9.63 -2.92
CA LEU A 79 0.42 -9.57 -1.74
C LEU A 79 1.66 -10.44 -1.95
N ILE A 80 2.79 -10.01 -1.38
CA ILE A 80 3.95 -10.90 -1.24
C ILE A 80 3.73 -11.88 -0.08
N LYS A 81 4.46 -13.00 -0.04
CA LYS A 81 4.35 -14.01 1.04
C LYS A 81 4.39 -13.44 2.46
N LYS A 82 5.24 -12.42 2.70
CA LYS A 82 5.30 -11.73 4.01
C LYS A 82 4.03 -10.92 4.32
N GLN A 83 3.41 -10.32 3.31
CA GLN A 83 2.17 -9.56 3.45
C GLN A 83 0.95 -10.45 3.64
N HIS A 84 0.98 -11.69 3.12
CA HIS A 84 -0.06 -12.69 3.37
C HIS A 84 -0.23 -13.05 4.84
N GLY A 85 0.88 -13.37 5.53
CA GLY A 85 0.83 -13.66 6.96
C GLY A 85 0.25 -12.49 7.74
N TYR A 86 0.62 -11.26 7.35
CA TYR A 86 0.10 -10.06 7.98
C TYR A 86 -1.40 -9.80 7.70
N TYR A 87 -1.85 -10.04 6.48
CA TYR A 87 -3.27 -9.96 6.10
C TYR A 87 -4.13 -10.94 6.91
N ASN A 88 -3.69 -12.20 7.01
CA ASN A 88 -4.38 -13.23 7.80
C ASN A 88 -4.38 -12.88 9.29
N TYR A 89 -3.26 -12.36 9.80
CA TYR A 89 -3.15 -11.90 11.19
C TYR A 89 -4.17 -10.79 11.52
N LEU A 90 -4.33 -9.79 10.64
CA LEU A 90 -5.32 -8.73 10.86
C LEU A 90 -6.75 -9.26 10.85
N PHE A 91 -7.10 -10.18 9.94
CA PHE A 91 -8.40 -10.84 9.97
C PHE A 91 -8.61 -11.66 11.23
N GLY A 92 -7.59 -12.40 11.69
CA GLY A 92 -7.66 -13.17 12.93
C GLY A 92 -7.98 -12.30 14.15
N ILE A 93 -7.40 -11.09 14.24
CA ILE A 93 -7.73 -10.17 15.33
C ILE A 93 -9.16 -9.62 15.22
N ILE A 94 -9.63 -9.31 14.00
CA ILE A 94 -11.00 -8.82 13.81
C ILE A 94 -12.01 -9.92 14.18
N TYR A 95 -11.80 -11.15 13.73
CA TYR A 95 -12.72 -12.26 14.02
C TYR A 95 -12.68 -12.70 15.47
N SER A 96 -11.52 -12.65 16.14
CA SER A 96 -11.44 -12.98 17.57
C SER A 96 -12.24 -12.01 18.45
N GLN A 97 -12.40 -10.76 18.03
CA GLN A 97 -13.28 -9.81 18.70
C GLN A 97 -14.76 -9.97 18.35
N LYS A 98 -15.09 -10.37 17.11
CA LYS A 98 -16.49 -10.50 16.65
C LYS A 98 -17.14 -11.84 17.04
N ASN A 99 -16.40 -12.94 17.05
CA ASN A 99 -16.87 -14.27 17.44
C ASN A 99 -15.69 -15.19 17.75
N LEU A 100 -15.49 -15.53 19.03
CA LEU A 100 -14.42 -16.43 19.50
C LEU A 100 -14.40 -17.78 18.75
N THR A 101 -15.56 -18.30 18.36
CA THR A 101 -15.70 -19.59 17.63
C THR A 101 -15.27 -19.54 16.16
N GLN A 102 -15.14 -18.36 15.55
CA GLN A 102 -14.58 -18.24 14.18
C GLN A 102 -13.07 -18.02 14.17
N ALA A 103 -12.48 -17.56 15.28
CA ALA A 103 -11.04 -17.29 15.34
C ALA A 103 -10.17 -18.54 15.51
N GLU A 104 -10.75 -19.68 15.89
CA GLU A 104 -10.05 -20.96 16.09
C GLU A 104 -9.99 -21.86 14.83
N LYS A 105 -10.67 -21.49 13.74
CA LYS A 105 -10.64 -22.22 12.45
C LYS A 105 -9.75 -21.53 11.43
#